data_AF-A0A0S7WU16-F1
#
_entry.id   AF-A0A0S7WU16-F1
#
_cell.length_a   1.000
_cell.length_b   1.000
_cell.length_c   1.000
_cell.angle_alpha   90.00
_cell.angle_beta   90.00
_cell.angle_gamma   90.00
#
_symmetry.space_group_name_H-M   'P 1'
#
loop_
_entity.id
_entity.type
_entity.pdbx_description
1 polymer ?
#
loop_
_entity_poly.entity_id
_entity_poly.type
_entity_poly.pdbx_seq_one_letter_code
_entity_poly.pdbx_strand_id
1 'polypeptide(L)' 'MAKPKRAHDIPTKCAKCGSDELRRVELAMHGKLGFMGPDYKFDVNICKECGYSELFFQGAKWIS' A
#
# COMPACT_ATOMS: atom_id res chain seq x y z
N MET A 1 -10.27 -9.64 21.25
CA MET A 1 -10.35 -9.17 19.85
C MET A 1 -8.94 -9.16 19.29
N ALA A 2 -8.61 -10.09 18.39
CA ALA A 2 -7.26 -10.22 17.85
C ALA A 2 -6.97 -9.03 16.92
N LYS A 3 -5.83 -8.35 17.12
CA LYS A 3 -5.33 -7.34 16.17
C LYS A 3 -5.08 -8.04 14.83
N PRO A 4 -5.69 -7.60 13.71
CA PRO A 4 -5.39 -8.18 12.41
C PRO A 4 -3.92 -7.93 12.08
N LYS A 5 -3.23 -8.97 11.58
CA LYS A 5 -1.90 -8.85 10.98
C LYS A 5 -2.07 -8.11 9.64
N ARG A 6 -2.17 -6.78 9.70
CA ARG A 6 -2.61 -5.85 8.64
C ARG A 6 -1.93 -5.97 7.26
N ALA A 7 -0.86 -6.74 7.12
CA ALA A 7 -0.13 -6.85 5.85
C ALA A 7 -0.74 -7.84 4.84
N HIS A 8 -1.68 -8.70 5.26
CA HIS A 8 -2.21 -9.78 4.38
C HIS A 8 -3.69 -9.62 4.01
N ASP A 9 -4.42 -8.74 4.70
CA ASP A 9 -5.83 -8.50 4.39
C ASP A 9 -5.92 -7.39 3.35
N ILE A 10 -6.05 -7.78 2.08
CA ILE A 10 -6.31 -6.85 0.97
C ILE A 10 -7.73 -6.30 1.18
N PRO A 11 -7.92 -4.97 1.28
CA PRO A 11 -9.26 -4.41 1.42
C PRO A 11 -10.10 -4.77 0.20
N THR A 12 -11.33 -5.22 0.44
CA THR A 12 -12.31 -5.55 -0.60
C THR A 12 -13.30 -4.41 -0.84
N LYS A 13 -13.31 -3.39 0.03
CA LYS A 13 -14.17 -2.21 -0.06
C LYS A 13 -13.42 -0.96 0.35
N CYS A 14 -13.76 0.15 -0.28
CA CYS A 14 -13.26 1.46 0.06
C CYS A 14 -13.74 1.87 1.46
N ALA A 15 -12.80 2.16 2.37
CA ALA A 15 -13.12 2.62 3.72
C ALA A 15 -13.88 3.97 3.75
N LYS A 16 -13.81 4.76 2.67
CA LYS A 16 -14.45 6.08 2.59
C LYS A 16 -15.88 6.04 2.02
N CYS A 17 -16.09 5.38 0.89
CA CYS A 17 -17.37 5.39 0.18
C CYS A 17 -18.09 4.03 0.16
N GLY A 18 -17.42 2.95 0.58
CA GLY A 18 -18.00 1.60 0.59
C GLY A 18 -17.99 0.86 -0.74
N SER A 19 -17.56 1.50 -1.83
CA SER A 19 -17.40 0.89 -3.16
C SER A 19 -16.45 -0.31 -3.12
N ASP A 20 -16.76 -1.35 -3.88
CA ASP A 20 -15.91 -2.52 -4.12
C ASP A 20 -14.97 -2.34 -5.33
N GLU A 21 -15.08 -1.23 -6.06
CA GLU A 21 -14.20 -0.91 -7.17
C GLU A 21 -12.84 -0.36 -6.70
N LEU A 22 -11.93 -1.27 -6.36
CA LEU A 22 -10.56 -0.95 -5.97
C LEU A 22 -9.57 -1.29 -7.08
N ARG A 23 -8.57 -0.41 -7.27
CA ARG A 23 -7.39 -0.65 -8.09
C ARG A 23 -6.19 -0.80 -7.16
N ARG A 24 -5.50 -1.93 -7.27
CA ARG A 24 -4.22 -2.15 -6.57
C ARG A 24 -3.06 -1.69 -7.43
N VAL A 25 -2.11 -0.97 -6.83
CA VAL A 25 -0.83 -0.61 -7.45
C VAL A 25 0.31 -0.84 -6.44
N GLU A 26 1.46 -1.30 -6.92
CA GLU A 26 2.68 -1.34 -6.11
C GLU A 26 3.41 -0.01 -6.27
N LEU A 27 3.80 0.60 -5.15
CA LEU A 27 4.58 1.82 -5.11
C LEU A 27 5.90 1.53 -4.41
N ALA A 28 6.99 1.78 -5.13
CA ALA A 28 8.35 1.72 -4.61
C ALA A 28 8.82 3.15 -4.31
N MET A 29 9.28 3.39 -3.08
CA MET A 29 9.94 4.63 -2.70
C MET A 29 11.41 4.34 -2.41
N HIS A 30 12.28 4.99 -3.17
CA HIS A 30 13.70 4.94 -2.89
C HIS A 30 14.05 5.89 -1.74
N GLY A 31 14.99 5.48 -0.89
CA GLY A 31 15.56 6.34 0.15
C GLY A 31 16.16 7.64 -0.42
N LYS A 32 16.53 8.58 0.46
CA LYS A 32 16.96 9.96 0.13
C LYS A 32 17.97 10.09 -1.02
N LEU A 33 18.78 9.07 -1.28
CA LEU A 33 19.80 9.08 -2.33
C LEU A 33 19.32 8.46 -3.65
N GLY A 34 18.08 7.99 -3.79
CA GLY A 34 17.51 7.48 -5.05
C GLY A 34 18.11 6.16 -5.58
N PHE A 35 19.38 5.88 -5.31
CA PHE A 35 20.14 4.71 -5.75
C PHE A 35 20.87 3.97 -4.62
N MET A 36 21.04 4.61 -3.44
CA MET A 36 21.64 4.00 -2.25
C MET A 36 20.68 4.15 -1.06
N GLY A 37 20.07 3.05 -0.65
CA GLY A 37 19.19 3.01 0.52
C GLY A 37 18.14 1.92 0.45
N PRO A 38 17.29 1.83 1.49
CA PRO A 38 16.14 0.93 1.49
C PRO A 38 15.16 1.32 0.38
N ASP A 39 14.76 0.32 -0.40
CA ASP A 39 13.61 0.34 -1.28
C ASP A 39 12.37 -0.05 -0.47
N TYR A 40 11.53 0.95 -0.20
CA TYR A 40 10.31 0.77 0.57
C TYR A 40 9.18 0.41 -0.39
N LYS A 41 8.58 -0.76 -0.18
CA LYS A 41 7.47 -1.23 -1.00
C LYS A 41 6.15 -1.03 -0.29
N PHE A 42 5.19 -0.48 -1.01
CA PHE A 42 3.82 -0.29 -0.56
C PHE A 42 2.86 -0.89 -1.56
N ASP A 43 1.89 -1.64 -1.08
CA ASP A 43 0.66 -1.86 -1.82
C ASP A 43 -0.26 -0.69 -1.59
N VAL A 44 -0.77 -0.09 -2.66
CA VAL A 44 -1.73 1.00 -2.59
C VAL A 44 -3.04 0.53 -3.21
N ASN A 45 -4.12 0.59 -2.44
CA ASN A 45 -5.47 0.32 -2.91
C ASN A 45 -6.19 1.64 -3.13
N ILE A 46 -6.53 1.92 -4.38
CA ILE A 46 -7.15 3.18 -4.83
C ILE A 46 -8.59 2.89 -5.23
N CYS A 47 -9.54 3.56 -4.58
CA CYS A 47 -10.93 3.51 -4.99
C CYS A 47 -11.15 4.24 -6.32
N LYS A 48 -11.74 3.55 -7.30
CA LYS A 48 -12.01 4.12 -8.62
C LYS A 48 -13.12 5.16 -8.60
N GLU A 49 -14.05 5.08 -7.66
CA GLU A 49 -15.16 6.03 -7.55
C GLU A 49 -14.76 7.35 -6.88
N CYS A 50 -14.09 7.28 -5.73
CA CYS A 50 -13.82 8.48 -4.91
C CYS A 50 -12.34 8.87 -4.80
N GLY A 51 -11.43 8.10 -5.42
CA GLY A 51 -9.98 8.34 -5.40
C GLY A 51 -9.29 8.11 -4.04
N TYR A 52 -10.05 7.71 -3.01
CA TYR A 52 -9.47 7.40 -1.70
C TYR A 52 -8.45 6.27 -1.82
N SER A 53 -7.29 6.46 -1.21
CA SER A 53 -6.14 5.58 -1.36
C SER A 53 -5.63 5.13 0.01
N GLU A 54 -5.41 3.84 0.17
CA GLU A 54 -4.85 3.24 1.38
C GLU A 54 -3.51 2.57 1.08
N LEU A 55 -2.48 2.88 1.87
CA LEU A 55 -1.12 2.38 1.70
C LEU A 55 -0.83 1.30 2.74
N PHE A 56 -0.32 0.16 2.27
CA PHE A 56 0.06 -1.00 3.07
C PHE A 56 1.54 -1.25 2.88
N PHE A 57 2.33 -1.04 3.93
CA PHE A 57 3.77 -1.28 3.90
C PHE A 57 4.07 -2.77 3.81
N GLN A 58 4.72 -3.19 2.73
CA GLN A 58 5.11 -4.59 2.49
C GLN A 58 6.49 -4.92 3.05
N GLY A 59 7.37 -3.92 3.11
CA GLY A 59 8.70 -4.09 3.66
C GLY A 59 9.71 -3.13 3.05
N ALA A 60 10.90 -3.11 3.65
CA ALA A 60 12.05 -2.39 3.14
C ALA A 60 13.12 -3.41 2.78
N LYS A 61 13.64 -3.33 1.56
CA LYS A 61 14.81 -4.10 1.14
C LYS A 61 15.96 -3.15 0.84
N TRP A 62 17.11 -3.36 1.46
CA TRP A 62 18.32 -2.64 1.07
C TRP A 62 18.72 -3.05 -0.35
N ILE A 63 18.81 -2.06 -1.24
CA ILE A 63 19.45 -2.23 -2.54
C ILE A 63 20.92 -1.85 -2.34
N SER A 64 21.81 -2.85 -2.46
CA SER A 64 23.27 -2.73 -2.41
C SER A 64 23.87 -2.72 -3.81
#